data_AF-A0A9I9EAA9-F1
#
_entry.id   AF-A0A9I9EAA9-F1
#
_cell.length_a   1.000
_cell.length_b   1.000
_cell.length_c   1.000
_cell.angle_alpha   90.00
_cell.angle_beta   90.00
_cell.angle_gamma   90.00
#
_symmetry.space_group_name_H-M   'P 1'
#
loop_
_entity.id
_entity.type
_entity.pdbx_description
1 polymer ?
#
loop_
_entity_poly.entity_id
_entity_poly.type
_entity_poly.pdbx_seq_one_letter_code
_entity_poly.pdbx_strand_id
1 'polypeptide(L)'
;MRCIVAPEEGEEENGEIVFKNVEEIEIYALPRLACFHNGKCTIKFPSEILYTVGSCEMETFSHTILSLPKLKYIGIEKCEFQISPGQDINVIIRTRFQIILTTKSLTLSIQPTKKQEQKKFQLSQIKEVRQKAHMETNRDGEQN
;
A
#
# COMPACT_ATOMS: atom_id res chain seq x y z
N MET A 1 -16.18 -7.66 -5.46
CA MET A 1 -16.85 -6.95 -4.37
C MET A 1 -16.30 -5.53 -4.34
N ARG A 2 -17.15 -4.50 -4.46
CA ARG A 2 -16.71 -3.10 -4.35
C ARG A 2 -16.87 -2.54 -2.94
N CYS A 3 -17.87 -2.99 -2.18
CA CYS A 3 -17.98 -2.73 -0.76
C CYS A 3 -18.43 -3.98 0.02
N ILE A 4 -18.13 -4.04 1.32
CA ILE A 4 -18.39 -5.22 2.20
C ILE A 4 -19.85 -5.23 2.65
N VAL A 5 -20.35 -4.10 3.13
CA VAL A 5 -21.73 -3.95 3.61
C VAL A 5 -22.54 -3.24 2.53
N ALA A 6 -23.49 -3.96 1.94
CA ALA A 6 -24.42 -3.40 0.98
C ALA A 6 -25.43 -2.48 1.68
N PRO A 7 -25.85 -1.39 1.04
CA PRO A 7 -26.98 -0.59 1.52
C PRO A 7 -28.28 -1.39 1.41
N GLU A 8 -29.19 -1.18 2.35
CA GLU A 8 -30.55 -1.74 2.27
C GLU A 8 -31.46 -0.86 1.40
N GLU A 9 -32.49 -1.47 0.80
CA GLU A 9 -33.53 -0.70 0.11
C GLU A 9 -34.31 0.15 1.12
N GLY A 10 -34.41 1.46 0.85
CA GLY A 10 -35.05 2.40 1.77
C GLY A 10 -34.13 2.95 2.86
N GLU A 11 -32.81 2.73 2.75
CA GLU A 11 -31.83 3.29 3.67
C GLU A 11 -31.98 4.83 3.82
N GLU A 12 -32.25 5.27 5.05
CA GLU A 12 -32.44 6.68 5.37
C GLU A 12 -31.10 7.38 5.67
N GLU A 13 -31.04 8.65 5.27
CA GLU A 13 -29.99 9.55 5.73
C GLU A 13 -30.19 9.75 7.24
N ASN A 14 -29.17 9.42 8.05
CA ASN A 14 -29.17 9.29 9.52
C ASN A 14 -29.51 7.90 10.10
N GLY A 15 -29.70 6.86 9.27
CA GLY A 15 -29.72 5.48 9.76
C GLY A 15 -28.40 5.07 10.42
N GLU A 16 -28.41 4.01 11.23
CA GLU A 16 -27.22 3.50 11.90
C GLU A 16 -27.02 2.00 11.69
N ILE A 17 -25.79 1.61 11.37
CA ILE A 17 -25.36 0.21 11.34
C ILE A 17 -24.48 -0.03 12.57
N VAL A 18 -24.97 -0.82 13.52
CA VAL A 18 -24.32 -1.04 14.82
C VAL A 18 -23.82 -2.47 14.95
N PHE A 19 -22.50 -2.63 15.01
CA PHE A 19 -21.84 -3.92 15.20
C PHE A 19 -21.57 -4.18 16.69
N LYS A 20 -22.60 -4.57 17.43
CA LYS A 20 -22.60 -4.56 18.92
C LYS A 20 -21.47 -5.34 19.60
N ASN A 21 -20.98 -6.42 19.00
CA ASN A 21 -20.04 -7.36 19.63
C ASN A 21 -18.76 -7.58 18.80
N VAL A 22 -18.38 -6.62 17.95
CA VAL A 22 -17.16 -6.73 17.14
C VAL A 22 -15.98 -6.16 17.93
N GLU A 23 -15.02 -7.00 18.26
CA GLU A 23 -13.79 -6.60 18.98
C GLU A 23 -12.73 -6.08 18.01
N GLU A 24 -12.67 -6.66 16.82
CA GLU A 24 -11.67 -6.39 15.79
C GLU A 24 -12.26 -6.65 14.41
N ILE A 25 -11.83 -5.87 13.41
CA ILE A 25 -12.14 -6.09 12.00
C ILE A 25 -10.83 -6.18 11.26
N GLU A 26 -10.67 -7.26 10.51
CA GLU A 26 -9.54 -7.42 9.62
C GLU A 26 -10.02 -7.64 8.17
N ILE A 27 -9.48 -6.85 7.25
CA ILE A 27 -9.84 -6.91 5.82
C ILE A 27 -8.60 -7.28 5.02
N TYR A 28 -8.60 -8.47 4.39
CA TYR A 28 -7.43 -9.01 3.68
C TYR A 28 -7.68 -9.25 2.19
N ALA A 29 -6.70 -8.90 1.36
CA ALA A 29 -6.58 -9.38 -0.03
C ALA A 29 -7.82 -9.14 -0.90
N LEU A 30 -8.45 -7.96 -0.76
CA LEU A 30 -9.59 -7.54 -1.58
C LEU A 30 -9.18 -6.42 -2.56
N PRO A 31 -8.50 -6.73 -3.68
CA PRO A 31 -7.91 -5.72 -4.57
C PRO A 31 -8.94 -4.86 -5.30
N ARG A 32 -10.23 -5.24 -5.28
CA ARG A 32 -11.31 -4.46 -5.91
C ARG A 32 -12.22 -3.75 -4.89
N LEU A 33 -11.87 -3.86 -3.59
CA LEU A 33 -12.63 -3.21 -2.53
C LEU A 33 -12.35 -1.71 -2.57
N ALA A 34 -13.37 -0.92 -2.84
CA ALA A 34 -13.32 0.53 -2.86
C ALA A 34 -13.70 1.12 -1.49
N CYS A 35 -14.59 0.45 -0.74
CA CYS A 35 -15.08 0.94 0.54
C CYS A 35 -15.57 -0.18 1.49
N PHE A 36 -15.73 0.08 2.78
CA PHE A 36 -16.41 -0.84 3.69
C PHE A 36 -17.93 -0.80 3.47
N HIS A 37 -18.49 0.40 3.36
CA HIS A 37 -19.91 0.64 3.12
C HIS A 37 -20.12 1.92 2.28
N ASN A 38 -20.96 1.83 1.26
CA ASN A 38 -21.27 2.94 0.34
C ASN A 38 -22.69 3.50 0.51
N GLY A 39 -23.40 3.10 1.57
CA GLY A 39 -24.71 3.63 1.91
C GLY A 39 -24.65 4.96 2.67
N LYS A 40 -25.81 5.36 3.19
CA LYS A 40 -26.05 6.63 3.88
C LYS A 40 -26.08 6.52 5.40
N CYS A 41 -25.99 5.30 5.94
CA CYS A 41 -25.97 5.10 7.38
C CYS A 41 -24.63 5.50 8.01
N THR A 42 -24.70 5.94 9.27
CA THR A 42 -23.54 6.00 10.15
C THR A 42 -23.17 4.61 10.61
N ILE A 43 -21.89 4.26 10.50
CA ILE A 43 -21.39 2.98 10.99
C ILE A 43 -20.80 3.16 12.39
N LYS A 44 -21.18 2.24 13.29
CA LYS A 44 -20.70 2.19 14.67
C LYS A 44 -20.07 0.84 14.98
N PHE A 45 -18.83 0.88 15.45
CA PHE A 45 -18.12 -0.27 16.00
C PHE A 45 -17.68 0.02 17.43
N PRO A 46 -17.79 -0.97 18.34
CA PRO A 46 -17.22 -0.90 19.68
C PRO A 46 -15.75 -1.30 19.72
N SER A 47 -15.16 -1.65 18.57
CA SER A 47 -13.78 -2.11 18.43
C SER A 47 -12.77 -1.03 18.79
N GLU A 48 -11.69 -1.43 19.46
CA GLU A 48 -10.57 -0.52 19.75
C GLU A 48 -9.56 -0.46 18.60
N ILE A 49 -9.58 -1.47 17.73
CA ILE A 49 -8.60 -1.65 16.65
C ILE A 49 -9.31 -2.04 15.35
N LEU A 50 -8.83 -1.46 14.24
CA LEU A 50 -9.27 -1.75 12.87
C LEU A 50 -8.06 -2.07 12.00
N TYR A 51 -7.99 -3.28 11.43
CA TYR A 51 -6.92 -3.67 10.52
C TYR A 51 -7.42 -3.75 9.08
N THR A 52 -6.71 -3.04 8.20
CA THR A 52 -6.75 -3.25 6.75
C THR A 52 -5.42 -3.85 6.35
N VAL A 53 -5.45 -5.07 5.87
CA VAL A 53 -4.22 -5.82 5.62
C VAL A 53 -4.10 -6.11 4.14
N GLY A 54 -3.00 -5.63 3.56
CA GLY A 54 -2.43 -6.06 2.27
C GLY A 54 -3.41 -6.19 1.08
N SER A 55 -3.20 -5.35 0.06
CA SER A 55 -3.88 -5.47 -1.25
C SER A 55 -5.37 -5.17 -1.24
N CYS A 56 -5.78 -4.14 -0.50
CA CYS A 56 -7.09 -3.50 -0.66
C CYS A 56 -6.90 -2.14 -1.36
N GLU A 57 -7.67 -1.86 -2.42
CA GLU A 57 -7.69 -0.56 -3.12
C GLU A 57 -8.72 0.40 -2.50
N MET A 58 -8.89 0.31 -1.18
CA MET A 58 -9.94 1.04 -0.47
C MET A 58 -9.52 2.50 -0.30
N GLU A 59 -10.22 3.41 -0.99
CA GLU A 59 -9.94 4.84 -0.92
C GLU A 59 -10.54 5.50 0.34
N THR A 60 -11.67 4.97 0.80
CA THR A 60 -12.41 5.42 1.98
C THR A 60 -12.96 4.22 2.72
N PHE A 61 -13.09 4.32 4.03
CA PHE A 61 -13.79 3.30 4.81
C PHE A 61 -15.31 3.42 4.61
N SER A 62 -15.87 4.62 4.76
CA SER A 62 -17.28 4.92 4.46
C SER A 62 -17.42 6.25 3.73
N HIS A 63 -18.50 6.42 2.97
CA HIS A 63 -18.88 7.71 2.39
C HIS A 63 -19.55 8.66 3.39
N THR A 64 -19.92 8.16 4.56
CA THR A 64 -20.62 8.90 5.63
C THR A 64 -19.74 9.14 6.84
N ILE A 65 -20.26 9.91 7.79
CA ILE A 65 -19.64 10.13 9.10
C ILE A 65 -19.52 8.79 9.82
N LEU A 66 -18.33 8.56 10.39
CA LEU A 66 -18.02 7.40 11.20
C LEU A 66 -18.06 7.79 12.67
N SER A 67 -18.76 6.99 13.47
CA SER A 67 -18.77 7.14 14.92
C SER A 67 -18.03 5.96 15.53
N LEU A 68 -16.73 6.18 15.77
CA LEU A 68 -15.80 5.16 16.26
C LEU A 68 -15.22 5.59 17.62
N PRO A 69 -16.06 5.72 18.67
CA PRO A 69 -15.68 6.35 19.93
C PRO A 69 -14.58 5.61 20.69
N LYS A 70 -14.35 4.33 20.37
CA LYS A 70 -13.36 3.48 21.04
C LYS A 70 -12.12 3.21 20.19
N LEU A 71 -12.12 3.60 18.91
CA LEU A 71 -11.02 3.29 18.00
C LEU A 71 -9.77 4.07 18.40
N LYS A 72 -8.70 3.34 18.72
CA LYS A 72 -7.40 3.90 19.11
C LYS A 72 -6.35 3.67 18.04
N TYR A 73 -6.46 2.59 17.27
CA TYR A 73 -5.44 2.17 16.31
C TYR A 73 -6.04 1.72 14.98
N ILE A 74 -5.35 2.07 13.88
CA ILE A 74 -5.62 1.55 12.54
C ILE A 74 -4.36 0.87 12.01
N GLY A 75 -4.52 -0.35 11.48
CA GLY A 75 -3.49 -1.03 10.71
C GLY A 75 -3.68 -0.89 9.21
N ILE A 76 -2.62 -0.55 8.46
CA ILE A 76 -2.60 -0.50 6.99
C ILE A 76 -1.28 -1.08 6.47
N GLU A 77 -1.35 -2.10 5.59
CA GLU A 77 -0.16 -2.76 4.98
C GLU A 77 0.98 -3.05 6.00
N LYS A 78 0.63 -3.64 7.15
CA LYS A 78 1.55 -4.00 8.26
C LYS A 78 2.09 -2.83 9.08
N CYS A 79 1.61 -1.61 8.86
CA CYS A 79 1.90 -0.44 9.70
C CYS A 79 0.71 -0.13 10.59
N GLU A 80 0.94 0.18 11.86
CA GLU A 80 -0.10 0.60 12.81
C GLU A 80 -0.01 2.10 13.09
N PHE A 81 -1.16 2.76 13.21
CA PHE A 81 -1.28 4.20 13.41
C PHE A 81 -2.24 4.50 14.55
N GLN A 82 -1.79 5.32 15.49
CA GLN A 82 -2.63 5.83 16.55
C GLN A 82 -3.60 6.90 16.02
N ILE A 83 -4.84 6.86 16.50
CA ILE A 83 -5.94 7.75 16.12
C ILE A 83 -6.23 8.70 17.30
N SER A 84 -6.30 9.99 17.02
CA SER A 84 -6.79 10.97 18.01
C SER A 84 -8.31 11.03 18.01
N PRO A 85 -8.97 11.35 19.14
CA PRO A 85 -10.41 11.56 19.17
C PRO A 85 -10.87 12.59 18.12
N GLY A 86 -11.92 12.25 17.36
CA GLY A 86 -12.47 13.12 16.30
C GLY A 86 -11.65 13.17 15.00
N GLN A 87 -10.56 12.43 14.90
CA GLN A 87 -9.77 12.35 13.68
C GLN A 87 -10.52 11.55 12.61
N ASP A 88 -10.61 12.11 11.40
CA ASP A 88 -11.27 11.44 10.27
C ASP A 88 -10.40 10.29 9.74
N ILE A 89 -10.87 9.05 9.94
CA ILE A 89 -10.13 7.87 9.51
C ILE A 89 -10.06 7.73 7.98
N ASN A 90 -11.01 8.30 7.23
CA ASN A 90 -10.97 8.28 5.77
C ASN A 90 -9.76 9.08 5.26
N VAL A 91 -9.40 10.18 5.94
CA VAL A 91 -8.20 10.97 5.61
C VAL A 91 -6.93 10.12 5.80
N ILE A 92 -6.87 9.34 6.88
CA ILE A 92 -5.72 8.49 7.20
C ILE A 92 -5.56 7.38 6.16
N ILE A 93 -6.64 6.65 5.89
CA ILE A 93 -6.68 5.56 4.90
C ILE A 93 -6.25 6.09 3.53
N ARG A 94 -6.86 7.17 3.07
CA ARG A 94 -6.54 7.79 1.78
C ARG A 94 -5.08 8.24 1.70
N THR A 95 -4.59 8.93 2.73
CA THR A 95 -3.20 9.43 2.77
C THR A 95 -2.21 8.28 2.70
N ARG A 96 -2.45 7.20 3.47
CA ARG A 96 -1.56 6.04 3.48
C ARG A 96 -1.61 5.27 2.16
N PHE A 97 -2.79 5.09 1.59
CA PHE A 97 -2.93 4.50 0.28
C PHE A 97 -2.16 5.28 -0.79
N GLN A 98 -2.25 6.61 -0.79
CA GLN A 98 -1.51 7.46 -1.74
C GLN A 98 0.01 7.33 -1.57
N ILE A 99 0.51 7.27 -0.33
CA ILE A 99 1.92 7.02 -0.04
C ILE A 99 2.33 5.66 -0.62
N ILE A 100 1.56 4.61 -0.34
CA ILE A 100 1.83 3.25 -0.84
C ILE A 100 1.90 3.22 -2.37
N LEU A 101 0.93 3.82 -3.07
CA LEU A 101 0.93 3.91 -4.54
C LEU A 101 2.15 4.67 -5.06
N THR A 102 2.51 5.77 -4.41
CA THR A 102 3.66 6.60 -4.80
C THR A 102 4.97 5.84 -4.59
N THR A 103 5.13 5.16 -3.45
CA THR A 103 6.31 4.34 -3.15
C THR A 103 6.43 3.15 -4.09
N LYS A 104 5.33 2.44 -4.40
CA LYS A 104 5.31 1.36 -5.41
C LYS A 104 5.70 1.88 -6.80
N SER A 105 5.18 3.04 -7.20
CA SER A 105 5.51 3.65 -8.51
C SER A 105 6.97 4.07 -8.59
N LEU A 106 7.52 4.69 -7.53
CA LEU A 106 8.93 5.08 -7.47
C LEU A 106 9.86 3.86 -7.43
N THR A 107 9.53 2.83 -6.68
CA THR A 107 10.35 1.60 -6.63
C THR A 107 10.38 0.87 -7.96
N LEU A 108 9.28 0.91 -8.75
CA LEU A 108 9.25 0.41 -10.12
C LEU A 108 10.11 1.25 -11.07
N SER A 109 10.13 2.58 -10.94
CA SER A 109 10.93 3.46 -11.79
C SER A 109 12.43 3.41 -11.49
N ILE A 110 12.80 3.02 -10.27
CA ILE A 110 14.19 2.83 -9.83
C ILE A 110 14.73 1.43 -10.24
N GLN A 111 13.89 0.50 -10.71
CA GLN A 111 14.38 -0.79 -11.21
C GLN A 111 15.34 -0.59 -12.39
N PRO A 112 16.48 -1.32 -12.45
CA PRO A 112 17.39 -1.23 -13.57
C PRO A 112 16.65 -1.46 -14.88
N THR A 113 16.65 -0.46 -15.76
CA THR A 113 16.03 -0.64 -17.07
C THR A 113 16.84 -1.64 -17.89
N LYS A 114 16.20 -2.38 -18.81
CA LYS A 114 16.89 -3.27 -19.76
C LYS A 114 18.08 -2.56 -20.46
N LYS A 115 17.96 -1.25 -20.71
CA LYS A 115 19.02 -0.41 -21.29
C LYS A 115 20.21 -0.20 -20.35
N GLN A 116 19.97 -0.02 -19.04
CA GLN A 116 21.02 0.06 -18.03
C GLN A 116 21.70 -1.31 -17.81
N GLU A 117 20.95 -2.40 -17.86
CA GLU A 117 21.50 -3.76 -17.80
C GLU A 117 22.38 -4.06 -19.01
N GLN A 118 21.91 -3.71 -20.21
CA GLN A 118 22.70 -3.85 -21.44
C GLN A 118 23.98 -3.00 -21.40
N LYS A 119 23.91 -1.77 -20.87
CA LYS A 119 25.09 -0.91 -20.67
C LYS A 119 26.06 -1.51 -19.64
N LYS A 120 25.56 -2.11 -18.56
CA LYS A 120 26.39 -2.82 -17.57
C LYS A 120 27.09 -4.02 -18.19
N PHE A 121 26.38 -4.81 -19.00
CA PHE A 121 26.95 -5.93 -19.74
C PHE A 121 28.02 -5.47 -20.73
N GLN A 122 27.75 -4.43 -21.53
CA GLN A 122 28.78 -3.87 -22.43
C GLN A 122 30.01 -3.37 -21.67
N LEU A 123 29.83 -2.74 -20.50
CA LEU A 123 30.93 -2.26 -19.68
C LEU A 123 31.78 -3.41 -19.10
N SER A 124 31.17 -4.56 -18.77
CA SER A 124 31.92 -5.73 -18.31
C SER A 124 32.77 -6.32 -19.43
N GLN A 125 32.21 -6.43 -20.65
CA GLN A 125 32.95 -6.89 -21.83
C GLN A 125 34.17 -5.99 -22.12
N ILE A 126 34.01 -4.67 -22.03
CA ILE A 126 35.12 -3.71 -22.23
C ILE A 126 36.22 -3.88 -21.17
N LYS A 127 35.86 -4.12 -19.91
CA LYS A 127 36.82 -4.33 -18.83
C LYS A 127 37.65 -5.60 -19.06
N GLU A 128 37.02 -6.70 -19.47
CA GLU A 128 37.71 -7.96 -19.78
C GLU A 128 38.71 -7.80 -20.92
N VAL A 129 38.32 -7.12 -22.01
CA VAL A 129 39.21 -6.87 -23.15
C VAL A 129 40.44 -6.06 -22.72
N ARG A 130 40.25 -5.02 -21.91
CA ARG A 130 41.37 -4.20 -21.39
C ARG A 130 42.32 -5.01 -20.51
N GLN A 131 41.78 -5.90 -19.68
CA GLN A 131 42.59 -6.74 -18.80
C GLN A 131 43.43 -7.75 -19.60
N LYS A 132 42.87 -8.34 -20.68
CA LYS A 132 43.60 -9.23 -21.58
C LYS A 132 44.74 -8.50 -22.32
N ALA A 133 44.45 -7.32 -22.86
CA ALA A 133 45.46 -6.52 -23.56
C ALA A 133 46.65 -6.15 -22.65
N HIS A 134 46.40 -5.83 -21.38
CA HIS A 134 47.47 -5.52 -20.42
C HIS A 134 48.37 -6.73 -20.10
N MET A 135 47.82 -7.94 -20.12
CA MET A 135 48.57 -9.19 -19.91
C MET A 135 49.39 -9.63 -21.14
N GLU A 136 49.07 -9.10 -22.32
CA GLU A 136 49.82 -9.35 -23.56
C GLU A 136 51.01 -8.40 -23.68
N THR A 137 50.83 -7.11 -23.36
CA THR A 137 51.91 -6.11 -23.39
C THR A 137 53.04 -6.35 -22.40
N ASN A 138 52.82 -7.10 -21.32
CA ASN A 138 53.86 -7.44 -20.34
C ASN A 138 54.66 -8.71 -20.70
N ARG A 139 54.25 -9.47 -21.73
CA ARG A 139 55.00 -10.67 -22.18
C ARG A 139 56.10 -10.36 -23.20
N ASP A 140 56.01 -9.22 -23.89
CA ASP A 140 57.01 -8.80 -24.89
C ASP A 140 58.21 -8.05 -24.27
N GLY A 141 58.18 -7.78 -22.95
CA GLY A 141 59.22 -7.06 -22.22
C GLY A 141 60.23 -7.92 -21.44
N GLU A 142 60.04 -9.24 -21.36
CA GLU A 142 60.90 -10.16 -20.57
C GLU A 142 61.83 -11.04 -21.45
N GLN A 143 62.09 -10.66 -22.71
CA GLN A 143 62.99 -11.39 -23.62
C GLN A 143 64.30 -10.66 -23.99
N ASN A 144 64.70 -9.60 -23.28
CA ASN A 144 66.02 -8.97 -23.44
C ASN A 144 66.91 -9.15 -22.22
#